data_AF-A0A7R9W0M6-F1
#
_entry.id   AF-A0A7R9W0M6-F1
#
_cell.length_a   1.000
_cell.length_b   1.000
_cell.length_c   1.000
_cell.angle_alpha   90.00
_cell.angle_beta   90.00
_cell.angle_gamma   90.00
#
_symmetry.space_group_name_H-M   'P 1'
#
loop_
_entity.id
_entity.type
_entity.pdbx_description
1 polymer ?
#
loop_
_entity_poly.entity_id
_entity_poly.type
_entity_poly.pdbx_seq_one_letter_code
_entity_poly.pdbx_strand_id
1 'polypeptide(L)'
;RERFTLDDGLSAAVLEAFKRLHDDGLIYRGSYMVNWSPAMMTAVSDLEVEYTEEPGFLYYFKYPLEGGGPDDYLPVSTTRPETILGDTAVAVHPEDPRYAKFVGKRVVVPCSGGRTAPVIADEYVDREFGTGALKITPGHDPNDYEIGKRHDLETINIMNKDATLNANAGKYAGMDRFAVRKALWSDMEAEGLVIK
;
A
#
# COMPACT_ATOMS: atom_id res chain seq x y z
N ARG A 1 46.17 15.45 -1.98
CA ARG A 1 46.30 14.39 -3.01
C ARG A 1 44.91 14.12 -3.54
N GLU A 2 44.76 14.10 -4.85
CA GLU A 2 43.50 13.71 -5.51
C GLU A 2 43.18 12.24 -5.20
N ARG A 3 41.87 11.94 -5.06
CA ARG A 3 41.32 10.62 -4.70
C ARG A 3 39.99 10.42 -5.40
N PHE A 4 39.66 9.17 -5.71
CA PHE A 4 38.41 8.76 -6.32
C PHE A 4 37.71 7.70 -5.46
N THR A 5 36.37 7.70 -5.44
CA THR A 5 35.58 6.85 -4.52
C THR A 5 35.79 5.35 -4.74
N LEU A 6 36.15 4.94 -5.96
CA LEU A 6 36.48 3.55 -6.28
C LEU A 6 37.96 3.17 -6.04
N ASP A 7 38.78 4.09 -5.51
CA ASP A 7 40.17 3.77 -5.15
C ASP A 7 40.21 2.75 -4.01
N ASP A 8 41.21 1.85 -4.03
CA ASP A 8 41.40 0.80 -2.99
C ASP A 8 41.38 1.37 -1.56
N GLY A 9 42.02 2.53 -1.36
CA GLY A 9 42.10 3.17 -0.06
C GLY A 9 40.76 3.72 0.45
N LEU A 10 39.91 4.28 -0.43
CA LEU A 10 38.58 4.74 -0.04
C LEU A 10 37.60 3.58 0.08
N SER A 11 37.68 2.57 -0.78
CA SER A 11 36.91 1.33 -0.67
C SER A 11 37.18 0.62 0.68
N ALA A 12 38.45 0.51 1.09
CA ALA A 12 38.81 -0.03 2.40
C ALA A 12 38.26 0.80 3.56
N ALA A 13 38.25 2.13 3.43
CA ALA A 13 37.71 3.02 4.46
C ALA A 13 36.19 2.87 4.64
N VAL A 14 35.45 2.71 3.54
CA VAL A 14 34.00 2.45 3.58
C VAL A 14 33.70 1.10 4.23
N LEU A 15 34.48 0.06 3.91
CA LEU A 15 34.32 -1.27 4.52
C LEU A 15 34.56 -1.23 6.04
N GLU A 16 35.61 -0.54 6.48
CA GLU A 16 35.91 -0.34 7.90
C GLU A 16 34.79 0.41 8.62
N ALA A 17 34.27 1.48 8.00
CA ALA A 17 33.15 2.24 8.55
C ALA A 17 31.89 1.38 8.68
N PHE A 18 31.54 0.61 7.64
CA PHE A 18 30.42 -0.32 7.66
C PHE A 18 30.57 -1.36 8.78
N LYS A 19 31.75 -1.99 8.86
CA LYS A 19 32.02 -3.01 9.88
C LYS A 19 31.89 -2.44 11.29
N ARG A 20 32.44 -1.25 11.54
CA ARG A 20 32.34 -0.59 12.85
C ARG A 20 30.90 -0.32 13.25
N LEU A 21 30.11 0.25 12.34
CA LEU A 21 28.70 0.52 12.60
C LEU A 21 27.89 -0.77 12.81
N HIS A 22 28.25 -1.85 12.11
CA HIS A 22 27.65 -3.16 12.33
C HIS A 22 28.05 -3.77 13.68
N ASP A 23 29.34 -3.73 14.04
CA ASP A 23 29.87 -4.25 15.31
C ASP A 23 29.28 -3.46 16.51
N ASP A 24 28.99 -2.17 16.32
CA ASP A 24 28.30 -1.31 17.29
C ASP A 24 26.77 -1.55 17.35
N GLY A 25 26.23 -2.44 16.52
CA GLY A 25 24.80 -2.77 16.46
C GLY A 25 23.91 -1.72 15.79
N LEU A 26 24.50 -0.76 15.08
CA LEU A 26 23.79 0.33 14.38
C LEU A 26 23.33 -0.06 12.97
N ILE A 27 23.93 -1.11 12.38
CA ILE A 27 23.52 -1.68 11.09
C ILE A 27 22.90 -3.05 11.33
N TYR A 28 21.73 -3.28 10.74
CA TYR A 28 21.05 -4.55 10.76
C TYR A 28 20.48 -4.90 9.39
N ARG A 29 20.08 -6.17 9.21
CA ARG A 29 19.36 -6.63 8.03
C ARG A 29 17.95 -7.06 8.43
N GLY A 30 16.96 -6.47 7.80
CA GLY A 30 15.56 -6.80 8.01
C GLY A 30 14.71 -6.50 6.78
N SER A 31 13.43 -6.83 6.89
CA SER A 31 12.41 -6.40 5.92
C SER A 31 11.78 -5.10 6.42
N TYR A 32 11.75 -4.10 5.55
CA TYR A 32 11.18 -2.78 5.82
C TYR A 32 10.59 -2.24 4.52
N MET A 33 9.60 -1.34 4.63
CA MET A 33 9.05 -0.63 3.48
C MET A 33 10.11 0.32 2.92
N VAL A 34 10.47 0.18 1.65
CA VAL A 34 11.48 1.03 1.01
C VAL A 34 10.87 1.77 -0.17
N ASN A 35 11.42 2.95 -0.48
CA ASN A 35 11.16 3.58 -1.76
C ASN A 35 11.85 2.75 -2.85
N TRP A 36 11.07 2.26 -3.81
CA TRP A 36 11.59 1.43 -4.91
C TRP A 36 11.45 2.16 -6.24
N SER A 37 12.52 2.20 -7.02
CA SER A 37 12.50 2.71 -8.39
C SER A 37 12.35 1.56 -9.38
N PRO A 38 11.20 1.40 -10.07
CA PRO A 38 11.02 0.37 -11.09
C PRO A 38 11.92 0.58 -12.31
N ALA A 39 12.32 1.81 -12.60
CA ALA A 39 13.21 2.12 -13.71
C ALA A 39 14.66 1.70 -13.45
N MET A 40 15.15 1.92 -12.22
CA MET A 40 16.50 1.56 -11.82
C MET A 40 16.60 0.15 -11.23
N MET A 41 15.46 -0.46 -10.89
CA MET A 41 15.37 -1.78 -10.25
C MET A 41 16.14 -1.86 -8.92
N THR A 42 16.09 -0.78 -8.14
CA THR A 42 16.76 -0.66 -6.84
C THR A 42 15.93 0.14 -5.84
N ALA A 43 16.18 -0.09 -4.56
CA ALA A 43 15.72 0.79 -3.49
C ALA A 43 16.47 2.13 -3.55
N VAL A 44 15.80 3.21 -3.15
CA VAL A 44 16.35 4.55 -2.99
C VAL A 44 16.07 5.05 -1.58
N SER A 45 16.96 5.88 -1.04
CA SER A 45 16.79 6.51 0.26
C SER A 45 15.73 7.60 0.23
N ASP A 46 15.18 7.97 1.38
CA ASP A 46 14.20 9.08 1.47
C ASP A 46 14.79 10.41 0.96
N LEU A 47 16.11 10.61 1.11
CA LEU A 47 16.81 11.81 0.63
C LEU A 47 16.95 11.87 -0.90
N GLU A 48 16.74 10.75 -1.59
CA GLU A 48 16.79 10.65 -3.06
C GLU A 48 15.38 10.74 -3.69
N VAL A 49 14.33 10.89 -2.87
CA VAL A 49 12.95 11.03 -3.34
C VAL A 49 12.57 12.50 -3.40
N GLU A 50 12.27 12.98 -4.59
CA GLU A 50 11.72 14.32 -4.82
C GLU A 50 10.20 14.26 -4.95
N TYR A 51 9.50 15.12 -4.20
CA TYR A 51 8.04 15.21 -4.23
C TYR A 51 7.60 16.38 -5.10
N THR A 52 6.70 16.12 -6.05
CA THR A 52 6.03 17.14 -6.87
C THR A 52 4.53 17.02 -6.72
N GLU A 53 3.84 18.16 -6.80
CA GLU A 53 2.38 18.19 -6.85
C GLU A 53 1.89 17.88 -8.26
N GLU A 54 0.98 16.92 -8.38
CA GLU A 54 0.41 16.47 -9.65
C GLU A 54 -1.12 16.42 -9.55
N PRO A 55 -1.86 16.78 -10.61
CA PRO A 55 -3.31 16.60 -10.65
C PRO A 55 -3.68 15.12 -10.48
N GLY A 56 -4.41 14.82 -9.41
CA GLY A 56 -4.89 13.47 -9.08
C GLY A 56 -6.39 13.32 -9.27
N PHE A 57 -6.84 12.07 -9.39
CA PHE A 57 -8.25 11.70 -9.31
C PHE A 57 -8.49 10.89 -8.03
N LEU A 58 -9.53 11.24 -7.28
CA LEU A 58 -9.94 10.50 -6.09
C LEU A 58 -11.15 9.63 -6.45
N TYR A 59 -10.93 8.32 -6.47
CA TYR A 59 -11.94 7.32 -6.81
C TYR A 59 -12.73 6.91 -5.58
N TYR A 60 -14.01 6.58 -5.75
CA TYR A 60 -14.88 6.12 -4.67
C TYR A 60 -15.50 4.77 -5.02
N PHE A 61 -15.31 3.78 -4.15
CA PHE A 61 -15.74 2.41 -4.35
C PHE A 61 -16.57 1.89 -3.17
N LYS A 62 -17.34 0.85 -3.43
CA LYS A 62 -18.07 0.05 -2.45
C LYS A 62 -17.22 -1.17 -2.09
N TYR A 63 -17.04 -1.39 -0.79
CA TYR A 63 -16.51 -2.63 -0.22
C TYR A 63 -17.68 -3.41 0.39
N PRO A 64 -18.22 -4.43 -0.30
CA PRO A 64 -19.36 -5.18 0.21
C PRO A 64 -19.06 -5.83 1.55
N LEU A 65 -20.02 -5.87 2.47
CA LEU A 65 -19.90 -6.60 3.72
C LEU A 65 -19.99 -8.10 3.46
N GLU A 66 -19.15 -8.87 4.14
CA GLU A 66 -19.16 -10.34 4.04
C GLU A 66 -20.53 -10.88 4.50
N GLY A 67 -21.21 -11.62 3.61
CA GLY A 67 -22.55 -12.15 3.87
C GLY A 67 -23.70 -11.12 3.85
N GLY A 68 -23.42 -9.86 3.49
CA GLY A 68 -24.39 -8.79 3.37
C GLY A 68 -25.16 -8.79 2.05
N GLY A 69 -26.21 -7.97 1.98
CA GLY A 69 -26.93 -7.70 0.73
C GLY A 69 -26.21 -6.70 -0.18
N PRO A 70 -26.75 -6.41 -1.37
CA PRO A 70 -26.16 -5.47 -2.34
C PRO A 70 -25.95 -4.04 -1.80
N ASP A 71 -26.76 -3.62 -0.83
CA ASP A 71 -26.70 -2.29 -0.21
C ASP A 71 -25.85 -2.26 1.08
N ASP A 72 -25.34 -3.41 1.52
CA ASP A 72 -24.52 -3.54 2.72
C ASP A 72 -23.04 -3.41 2.35
N TYR A 73 -22.51 -2.19 2.34
CA TYR A 73 -21.11 -1.93 1.98
C TYR A 73 -20.48 -0.79 2.80
N LEU A 74 -19.15 -0.76 2.85
CA LEU A 74 -18.38 0.41 3.28
C LEU A 74 -17.94 1.23 2.05
N PRO A 75 -18.21 2.54 2.01
CA PRO A 75 -17.68 3.40 0.96
C PRO A 75 -16.22 3.71 1.26
N VAL A 76 -15.32 3.46 0.32
CA VAL A 76 -13.87 3.71 0.46
C VAL A 76 -13.42 4.64 -0.67
N SER A 77 -12.54 5.58 -0.35
CA SER A 77 -11.92 6.45 -1.36
C SER A 77 -10.41 6.20 -1.49
N THR A 78 -9.88 6.26 -2.71
CA THR A 78 -8.44 6.15 -2.97
C THR A 78 -8.01 6.83 -4.26
N THR A 79 -6.76 7.26 -4.36
CA THR A 79 -6.12 7.72 -5.60
C THR A 79 -5.43 6.59 -6.38
N ARG A 80 -5.31 5.40 -5.78
CA ARG A 80 -4.55 4.25 -6.30
C ARG A 80 -5.39 2.96 -6.32
N PRO A 81 -6.44 2.89 -7.15
CA PRO A 81 -7.35 1.74 -7.17
C PRO A 81 -6.64 0.42 -7.51
N GLU A 82 -5.53 0.44 -8.26
CA GLU A 82 -4.74 -0.76 -8.55
C GLU A 82 -4.17 -1.43 -7.28
N THR A 83 -4.03 -0.68 -6.18
CA THR A 83 -3.52 -1.21 -4.91
C THR A 83 -4.58 -1.95 -4.08
N ILE A 84 -5.86 -1.83 -4.43
CA ILE A 84 -6.98 -2.49 -3.73
C ILE A 84 -6.76 -4.01 -3.61
N LEU A 85 -6.13 -4.60 -4.63
CA LEU A 85 -5.84 -6.03 -4.68
C LEU A 85 -4.93 -6.50 -3.53
N GLY A 86 -4.13 -5.59 -2.96
CA GLY A 86 -3.25 -5.84 -1.81
C GLY A 86 -3.83 -5.45 -0.46
N ASP A 87 -5.10 -5.00 -0.40
CA ASP A 87 -5.69 -4.48 0.85
C ASP A 87 -5.83 -5.57 1.89
N THR A 88 -5.43 -5.33 3.13
CA THR A 88 -5.58 -6.31 4.22
C THR A 88 -6.47 -5.83 5.36
N ALA A 89 -6.98 -4.60 5.30
CA ALA A 89 -8.07 -4.10 6.12
C ALA A 89 -8.77 -2.90 5.46
N VAL A 90 -9.91 -2.51 6.03
CA VAL A 90 -10.47 -1.15 5.87
C VAL A 90 -10.45 -0.50 7.26
N ALA A 91 -9.78 0.63 7.41
CA ALA A 91 -9.73 1.37 8.65
C ALA A 91 -10.78 2.48 8.67
N VAL A 92 -11.38 2.70 9.83
CA VAL A 92 -12.26 3.84 10.12
C VAL A 92 -11.80 4.50 11.42
N HIS A 93 -12.12 5.78 11.59
CA HIS A 93 -11.79 6.46 12.84
C HIS A 93 -12.64 5.89 14.00
N PRO A 94 -12.06 5.61 15.19
CA PRO A 94 -12.80 5.02 16.33
C PRO A 94 -14.00 5.85 16.79
N GLU A 95 -13.88 7.18 16.70
CA GLU A 95 -14.95 8.12 17.04
C GLU A 95 -15.87 8.49 15.86
N ASP A 96 -15.85 7.76 14.75
CA ASP A 96 -16.79 8.00 13.65
C ASP A 96 -18.10 7.21 13.85
N PRO A 97 -19.21 7.88 14.25
CA PRO A 97 -20.48 7.19 14.51
C PRO A 97 -21.09 6.55 13.26
N ARG A 98 -20.68 6.99 12.04
CA ARG A 98 -21.16 6.41 10.78
C ARG A 98 -20.71 4.96 10.63
N TYR A 99 -19.51 4.64 11.13
CA TYR A 99 -18.85 3.36 10.88
C TYR A 99 -18.58 2.50 12.12
N ALA A 100 -18.84 3.00 13.33
CA ALA A 100 -18.64 2.25 14.57
C ALA A 100 -19.27 0.85 14.56
N LYS A 101 -20.45 0.70 13.92
CA LYS A 101 -21.17 -0.59 13.78
C LYS A 101 -20.51 -1.62 12.84
N PHE A 102 -19.48 -1.21 12.10
CA PHE A 102 -18.75 -2.08 11.16
C PHE A 102 -17.42 -2.57 11.71
N VAL A 103 -16.86 -1.92 12.73
CA VAL A 103 -15.61 -2.35 13.37
C VAL A 103 -15.74 -3.80 13.85
N GLY A 104 -14.78 -4.65 13.49
CA GLY A 104 -14.79 -6.08 13.76
C GLY A 104 -15.57 -6.93 12.75
N LYS A 105 -16.36 -6.32 11.86
CA LYS A 105 -16.94 -7.02 10.70
C LYS A 105 -15.90 -7.19 9.60
N ARG A 106 -16.26 -7.95 8.58
CA ARG A 106 -15.41 -8.20 7.41
C ARG A 106 -16.07 -7.65 6.15
N VAL A 107 -15.24 -7.18 5.24
CA VAL A 107 -15.61 -6.76 3.88
C VAL A 107 -14.98 -7.69 2.87
N VAL A 108 -15.62 -7.83 1.72
CA VAL A 108 -15.03 -8.48 0.54
C VAL A 108 -14.17 -7.44 -0.18
N VAL A 109 -12.90 -7.76 -0.36
CA VAL A 109 -11.97 -6.91 -1.14
C VAL A 109 -12.41 -6.99 -2.61
N PRO A 110 -12.79 -5.89 -3.25
CA PRO A 110 -13.24 -5.91 -4.64
C PRO A 110 -12.18 -6.48 -5.60
N CYS A 111 -12.65 -7.15 -6.67
CA CYS A 111 -11.80 -7.74 -7.72
C CYS A 111 -10.71 -8.73 -7.26
N SER A 112 -10.75 -9.19 -6.00
CA SER A 112 -9.74 -10.06 -5.39
C SER A 112 -10.02 -11.57 -5.50
N GLY A 113 -11.12 -11.95 -6.16
CA GLY A 113 -11.57 -13.36 -6.18
C GLY A 113 -12.26 -13.81 -4.89
N GLY A 114 -12.81 -12.87 -4.11
CA GLY A 114 -13.60 -13.17 -2.91
C GLY A 114 -12.80 -13.13 -1.60
N ARG A 115 -11.57 -12.61 -1.61
CA ARG A 115 -10.78 -12.40 -0.39
C ARG A 115 -11.49 -11.41 0.52
N THR A 116 -11.47 -11.67 1.84
CA THR A 116 -12.08 -10.79 2.82
C THR A 116 -11.06 -10.14 3.73
N ALA A 117 -11.38 -8.95 4.24
CA ALA A 117 -10.53 -8.15 5.10
C ALA A 117 -11.35 -7.60 6.28
N PRO A 118 -10.78 -7.51 7.50
CA PRO A 118 -11.45 -6.91 8.64
C PRO A 118 -11.64 -5.40 8.47
N VAL A 119 -12.67 -4.88 9.10
CA VAL A 119 -12.82 -3.45 9.38
C VAL A 119 -12.21 -3.15 10.74
N ILE A 120 -11.22 -2.28 10.78
CA ILE A 120 -10.47 -1.91 11.99
C ILE A 120 -10.71 -0.46 12.38
N ALA A 121 -10.46 -0.12 13.64
CA ALA A 121 -10.50 1.25 14.11
C ALA A 121 -9.07 1.78 14.30
N ASP A 122 -8.73 2.91 13.66
CA ASP A 122 -7.42 3.54 13.80
C ASP A 122 -7.55 5.08 13.76
N GLU A 123 -6.90 5.77 14.70
CA GLU A 123 -6.96 7.23 14.85
C GLU A 123 -6.26 7.98 13.70
N TYR A 124 -5.45 7.30 12.89
CA TYR A 124 -4.84 7.88 11.69
C TYR A 124 -5.88 8.29 10.64
N VAL A 125 -7.06 7.66 10.63
CA VAL A 125 -8.08 7.92 9.61
C VAL A 125 -8.74 9.27 9.83
N ASP A 126 -8.59 10.18 8.86
CA ASP A 126 -9.34 11.44 8.86
C ASP A 126 -10.82 11.18 8.50
N ARG A 127 -11.73 11.62 9.39
CA ARG A 127 -13.19 11.52 9.23
C ARG A 127 -13.73 12.41 8.10
N GLU A 128 -13.06 13.52 7.81
CA GLU A 128 -13.51 14.53 6.86
C GLU A 128 -12.96 14.27 5.45
N PHE A 129 -11.83 13.57 5.34
CA PHE A 129 -11.23 13.24 4.05
C PHE A 129 -11.97 12.09 3.34
N GLY A 130 -12.32 12.30 2.07
CA GLY A 130 -12.93 11.28 1.23
C GLY A 130 -14.25 10.76 1.81
N THR A 131 -14.30 9.47 2.15
CA THR A 131 -15.46 8.84 2.79
C THR A 131 -15.36 8.74 4.30
N GLY A 132 -14.19 9.00 4.89
CA GLY A 132 -13.88 8.65 6.29
C GLY A 132 -13.60 7.16 6.53
N ALA A 133 -13.50 6.36 5.47
CA ALA A 133 -13.01 4.98 5.53
C ALA A 133 -11.83 4.80 4.55
N LEU A 134 -10.73 4.28 5.07
CA LEU A 134 -9.46 4.16 4.36
C LEU A 134 -9.15 2.68 4.09
N LYS A 135 -8.88 2.32 2.84
CA LYS A 135 -8.30 1.00 2.54
C LYS A 135 -6.87 0.95 3.08
N ILE A 136 -6.52 -0.17 3.74
CA ILE A 136 -5.17 -0.38 4.27
C ILE A 136 -4.45 -1.38 3.38
N THR A 137 -3.39 -0.94 2.70
CA THR A 137 -2.56 -1.75 1.81
C THR A 137 -1.09 -1.78 2.27
N PRO A 138 -0.73 -2.54 3.33
CA PRO A 138 0.58 -2.45 3.99
C PRO A 138 1.77 -2.70 3.06
N GLY A 139 1.57 -3.39 1.95
CA GLY A 139 2.62 -3.67 0.96
C GLY A 139 2.95 -2.52 0.01
N HIS A 140 2.19 -1.42 0.00
CA HIS A 140 2.27 -0.39 -1.06
C HIS A 140 2.20 1.06 -0.59
N ASP A 141 2.07 1.32 0.70
CA ASP A 141 2.05 2.68 1.28
C ASP A 141 2.71 2.66 2.69
N PRO A 142 3.58 3.64 3.02
CA PRO A 142 4.29 3.67 4.31
C PRO A 142 3.37 3.89 5.52
N ASN A 143 2.28 4.64 5.38
CA ASN A 143 1.33 4.84 6.48
C ASN A 143 0.51 3.58 6.70
N ASP A 144 0.03 2.96 5.61
CA ASP A 144 -0.66 1.68 5.68
C ASP A 144 0.24 0.58 6.25
N TYR A 145 1.54 0.62 5.98
CA TYR A 145 2.52 -0.30 6.56
C TYR A 145 2.60 -0.17 8.08
N GLU A 146 2.65 1.06 8.61
CA GLU A 146 2.67 1.27 10.07
C GLU A 146 1.31 0.97 10.72
N ILE A 147 0.18 1.24 10.06
CA ILE A 147 -1.14 0.78 10.50
C ILE A 147 -1.16 -0.76 10.54
N GLY A 148 -0.67 -1.40 9.48
CA GLY A 148 -0.57 -2.86 9.39
C GLY A 148 0.21 -3.45 10.55
N LYS A 149 1.34 -2.85 10.94
CA LYS A 149 2.11 -3.27 12.11
C LYS A 149 1.37 -3.08 13.44
N ARG A 150 0.64 -1.98 13.61
CA ARG A 150 -0.14 -1.72 14.85
C ARG A 150 -1.27 -2.73 15.04
N HIS A 151 -1.87 -3.19 13.94
CA HIS A 151 -3.04 -4.09 13.94
C HIS A 151 -2.71 -5.53 13.55
N ASP A 152 -1.43 -5.89 13.44
CA ASP A 152 -0.94 -7.23 13.05
C ASP A 152 -1.56 -7.73 11.72
N LEU A 153 -1.63 -6.84 10.73
CA LEU A 153 -2.15 -7.14 9.40
C LEU A 153 -1.07 -7.79 8.53
N GLU A 154 -1.50 -8.70 7.67
CA GLU A 154 -0.64 -9.28 6.65
C GLU A 154 -0.17 -8.19 5.65
N THR A 155 1.08 -8.30 5.21
CA THR A 155 1.65 -7.46 4.16
C THR A 155 1.64 -8.20 2.83
N ILE A 156 0.68 -7.87 1.96
CA ILE A 156 0.56 -8.48 0.63
C ILE A 156 1.25 -7.60 -0.43
N ASN A 157 2.36 -8.08 -0.99
CA ASN A 157 2.96 -7.45 -2.17
C ASN A 157 2.26 -7.93 -3.46
N ILE A 158 1.70 -7.01 -4.25
CA ILE A 158 1.06 -7.30 -5.53
C ILE A 158 1.90 -6.92 -6.75
N MET A 159 3.09 -6.31 -6.56
CA MET A 159 3.95 -5.82 -7.63
C MET A 159 5.22 -6.65 -7.78
N ASN A 160 5.65 -6.83 -9.02
CA ASN A 160 7.00 -7.24 -9.38
C ASN A 160 7.95 -6.03 -9.30
N LYS A 161 9.25 -6.29 -9.43
CA LYS A 161 10.29 -5.24 -9.38
C LYS A 161 10.15 -4.20 -10.51
N ASP A 162 9.61 -4.58 -11.65
CA ASP A 162 9.34 -3.70 -12.80
C ASP A 162 7.99 -2.98 -12.69
N ALA A 163 7.30 -3.11 -11.55
CA ALA A 163 5.97 -2.58 -11.27
C ALA A 163 4.84 -3.10 -12.17
N THR A 164 5.06 -4.23 -12.84
CA THR A 164 3.95 -5.10 -13.29
C THR A 164 3.35 -5.84 -12.10
N LEU A 165 2.11 -6.29 -12.21
CA LEU A 165 1.47 -7.05 -11.15
C LEU A 165 1.85 -8.53 -11.16
N ASN A 166 1.92 -9.10 -9.96
CA ASN A 166 2.30 -10.50 -9.72
C ASN A 166 1.05 -11.39 -9.52
N ALA A 167 1.26 -12.66 -9.14
CA ALA A 167 0.18 -13.63 -8.97
C ALA A 167 -0.88 -13.25 -7.91
N ASN A 168 -0.54 -12.42 -6.92
CA ASN A 168 -1.47 -11.94 -5.90
C ASN A 168 -2.54 -11.00 -6.48
N ALA A 169 -2.33 -10.47 -7.68
CA ALA A 169 -3.30 -9.63 -8.39
C ALA A 169 -4.29 -10.46 -9.24
N GLY A 170 -4.26 -11.78 -9.18
CA GLY A 170 -5.22 -12.65 -9.88
C GLY A 170 -5.21 -12.42 -11.40
N LYS A 171 -6.37 -12.08 -11.97
CA LYS A 171 -6.55 -11.88 -13.43
C LYS A 171 -5.71 -10.72 -14.01
N TYR A 172 -5.17 -9.84 -13.16
CA TYR A 172 -4.35 -8.71 -13.57
C TYR A 172 -2.85 -9.01 -13.56
N ALA A 173 -2.44 -10.24 -13.21
CA ALA A 173 -1.04 -10.63 -13.21
C ALA A 173 -0.39 -10.40 -14.60
N GLY A 174 0.82 -9.82 -14.60
CA GLY A 174 1.59 -9.48 -15.79
C GLY A 174 1.26 -8.12 -16.42
N MET A 175 0.22 -7.42 -15.97
CA MET A 175 -0.12 -6.09 -16.48
C MET A 175 0.64 -4.99 -15.73
N ASP A 176 0.94 -3.87 -16.41
CA ASP A 176 1.48 -2.66 -15.78
C ASP A 176 0.46 -2.03 -14.81
N ARG A 177 0.94 -1.49 -13.69
CA ARG A 177 0.12 -0.87 -12.64
C ARG A 177 -0.87 0.19 -13.16
N PHE A 178 -0.50 0.99 -14.15
CA PHE A 178 -1.36 2.04 -14.69
C PHE A 178 -2.39 1.48 -15.68
N ALA A 179 -2.05 0.40 -16.39
CA ALA A 179 -3.02 -0.34 -17.18
C ALA A 179 -4.06 -1.00 -16.27
N VAL A 180 -3.64 -1.54 -15.14
CA VAL A 180 -4.55 -2.18 -14.17
C VAL A 180 -5.44 -1.17 -13.47
N ARG A 181 -4.93 0.03 -13.16
CA ARG A 181 -5.78 1.14 -12.67
C ARG A 181 -7.02 1.34 -13.56
N LYS A 182 -6.86 1.32 -14.88
CA LYS A 182 -7.95 1.49 -15.84
C LYS A 182 -8.84 0.24 -15.91
N ALA A 183 -8.23 -0.94 -16.00
CA ALA A 183 -8.97 -2.19 -16.12
C ALA A 183 -9.84 -2.47 -14.87
N LEU A 184 -9.26 -2.26 -13.69
CA LEU A 184 -9.94 -2.45 -12.41
C LEU A 184 -11.09 -1.46 -12.23
N TRP A 185 -10.93 -0.19 -12.68
CA TRP A 185 -12.05 0.74 -12.72
C TRP A 185 -13.21 0.21 -13.57
N SER A 186 -12.94 -0.21 -14.81
CA SER A 186 -13.97 -0.75 -15.71
C SER A 186 -14.65 -2.00 -15.16
N ASP A 187 -13.89 -2.88 -14.50
CA ASP A 187 -14.44 -4.08 -13.86
C ASP A 187 -15.34 -3.71 -12.67
N MET A 188 -14.89 -2.81 -11.80
CA MET A 188 -15.71 -2.34 -10.67
C MET A 188 -16.97 -1.61 -11.12
N GLU A 189 -16.91 -0.87 -12.23
CA GLU A 189 -18.07 -0.20 -12.82
C GLU A 189 -19.08 -1.23 -13.35
N ALA A 190 -18.61 -2.27 -14.06
CA ALA A 190 -19.45 -3.35 -14.55
C ALA A 190 -20.09 -4.16 -13.40
N GLU A 191 -19.42 -4.28 -12.25
CA GLU A 191 -19.94 -4.92 -11.05
C GLU A 191 -20.82 -3.99 -10.18
N GLY A 192 -20.99 -2.71 -10.56
CA GLY A 192 -21.79 -1.74 -9.80
C GLY A 192 -21.18 -1.32 -8.46
N LEU A 193 -19.86 -1.52 -8.30
CA LEU A 193 -19.07 -1.21 -7.12
C LEU A 193 -18.49 0.22 -7.13
N VAL A 194 -18.64 0.96 -8.22
CA VAL A 194 -18.25 2.37 -8.31
C VAL A 194 -19.31 3.27 -7.67
N ILE A 195 -18.86 4.31 -6.98
CA ILE A 195 -19.72 5.38 -6.44
C ILE A 195 -19.57 6.66 -7.29
N LYS A 196 -18.35 7.14 -7.49
CA LYS A 196 -18.01 8.30 -8.33
C LYS A 196 -16.50 8.39 -8.59
#